data_AF-A0A455VE90-F1
#
_entry.id   AF-A0A455VE90-F1
#
_cell.length_a   1.000
_cell.length_b   1.000
_cell.length_c   1.000
_cell.angle_alpha   90.00
_cell.angle_beta   90.00
_cell.angle_gamma   90.00
#
_symmetry.space_group_name_H-M   'P 1'
#
loop_
_entity.id
_entity.type
_entity.pdbx_description
1 polymer ?
#
loop_
_entity_poly.entity_id
_entity_poly.type
_entity_poly.pdbx_seq_one_letter_code
_entity_poly.pdbx_strand_id
1 'polypeptide(L)'
;MEIILGVVMFTGIVMVLVLLILFAKSKLVNTGDIAVEINGDLDKSFSAPTGDKLLNLLSNQGIFVSSACGGGSCGQCRVVIREGGGDILPTELSHINKREAKAWCRLACQVNVKQNLKIELPEEISGVKKWACEVISNDNKATFIKELKLKIPAGEDVPFRAGGFIQMLLTLSGNNP
;
A
#
# COMPACT_ATOMS: atom_id res chain seq x y z
N MET A 1 34.95 38.06 -26.39
CA MET A 1 34.14 38.52 -25.23
C MET A 1 32.65 38.49 -25.56
N GLU A 2 32.24 38.90 -26.76
CA GLU A 2 30.82 38.90 -27.21
C GLU A 2 30.13 37.53 -27.19
N ILE A 3 30.84 36.46 -27.60
CA ILE A 3 30.29 35.08 -27.57
C ILE A 3 29.97 34.64 -26.14
N ILE A 4 30.82 34.98 -25.18
CA ILE A 4 30.62 34.64 -23.76
C ILE A 4 29.37 35.35 -23.23
N LEU A 5 29.18 36.62 -23.61
CA LEU A 5 28.04 37.43 -23.20
C LEU A 5 26.71 36.88 -23.75
N GLY A 6 26.71 36.43 -25.02
CA GLY A 6 25.55 35.78 -25.65
C GLY A 6 25.20 34.44 -24.98
N VAL A 7 26.20 33.60 -24.69
CA VAL A 7 25.99 32.31 -24.00
C VAL A 7 25.44 32.53 -22.59
N VAL A 8 25.97 33.50 -21.83
CA VAL A 8 25.48 33.81 -20.48
C VAL A 8 24.04 34.32 -20.51
N MET A 9 23.70 35.22 -21.44
CA MET A 9 22.33 35.75 -21.58
C MET A 9 21.33 34.63 -21.91
N PHE A 10 21.65 33.77 -22.88
CA PHE A 10 20.78 32.66 -23.26
C PHE A 10 20.59 31.67 -22.10
N THR A 11 21.69 31.30 -21.42
CA THR A 11 21.64 30.38 -20.28
C THR A 11 20.84 30.99 -19.12
N GLY A 12 20.98 32.29 -18.87
CA GLY A 12 20.21 33.01 -17.85
C GLY A 12 18.71 32.98 -18.11
N ILE A 13 18.27 33.21 -19.35
CA ILE A 13 16.85 33.15 -19.73
C ILE A 13 16.28 31.73 -19.50
N VAL A 14 17.02 30.70 -19.93
CA VAL A 14 16.60 29.30 -19.73
C VAL A 14 16.52 28.98 -18.23
N MET A 15 17.47 29.43 -17.43
CA MET A 15 17.48 29.18 -15.99
C MET A 15 16.30 29.88 -15.29
N VAL A 16 15.99 31.12 -15.66
CA VAL A 16 14.81 31.84 -15.15
C VAL A 16 13.52 31.11 -15.52
N LEU A 17 13.39 30.63 -16.76
CA LEU A 17 12.22 29.89 -17.21
C LEU A 17 12.04 28.59 -16.41
N VAL A 18 13.12 27.83 -16.19
CA VAL A 18 13.08 26.59 -15.40
C VAL A 18 12.68 26.87 -13.95
N LEU A 19 13.23 27.93 -13.33
CA LEU A 19 12.87 28.33 -11.97
C LEU A 19 11.38 28.71 -11.86
N LEU A 20 10.85 29.43 -12.85
CA LEU A 20 9.45 29.83 -12.89
C LEU A 20 8.53 28.60 -13.01
N ILE A 21 8.88 27.64 -13.87
CA ILE A 21 8.13 26.37 -14.02
C ILE A 21 8.19 25.55 -12.72
N LEU A 22 9.35 25.45 -12.07
CA LEU A 22 9.47 24.71 -10.81
C LEU A 22 8.69 25.36 -9.67
N PHE A 23 8.68 26.69 -9.59
CA PHE A 23 7.88 27.42 -8.59
C PHE A 23 6.37 27.28 -8.84
N ALA A 24 5.94 27.33 -10.10
CA ALA A 24 4.54 27.05 -10.45
C ALA A 24 4.16 25.62 -10.08
N LYS A 25 5.01 24.63 -10.39
CA LYS A 25 4.78 23.21 -10.05
C LYS A 25 4.72 22.98 -8.54
N SER A 26 5.58 23.62 -7.74
CA SER A 26 5.59 23.43 -6.28
C SER A 26 4.35 24.01 -5.59
N LYS A 27 3.74 25.06 -6.16
CA LYS A 27 2.50 25.64 -5.67
C LYS A 27 1.25 24.90 -6.16
N LEU A 28 1.25 24.37 -7.38
CA LEU A 28 0.09 23.67 -7.96
C LEU A 28 0.00 22.19 -7.57
N VAL A 29 1.13 21.54 -7.27
CA VAL A 29 1.13 20.15 -6.84
C VAL A 29 0.99 20.14 -5.32
N ASN A 30 -0.24 19.86 -4.86
CA ASN A 30 -0.52 19.58 -3.45
C ASN A 30 0.43 18.49 -2.97
N THR A 31 1.46 18.90 -2.24
CA THR A 31 2.36 18.02 -1.47
C THR A 31 1.93 18.06 0.00
N GLY A 32 0.64 18.36 0.23
CA GLY A 32 0.02 18.35 1.54
C GLY A 32 -0.18 16.93 2.01
N ASP A 33 -0.24 16.80 3.32
CA ASP A 33 -0.72 15.63 4.02
C ASP A 33 -2.18 15.34 3.60
N ILE A 34 -2.42 14.13 3.12
CA ILE A 34 -3.73 13.69 2.64
C ILE A 34 -4.45 12.94 3.77
N ALA A 35 -5.71 13.28 3.99
CA ALA A 35 -6.57 12.53 4.91
C ALA A 35 -7.11 11.26 4.24
N VAL A 36 -6.86 10.11 4.86
CA VAL A 36 -7.49 8.83 4.53
C VAL A 36 -8.47 8.48 5.63
N GLU A 37 -9.76 8.51 5.31
CA GLU A 37 -10.84 8.12 6.21
C GLU A 37 -11.24 6.66 5.99
N ILE A 38 -11.38 5.90 7.07
CA ILE A 38 -11.72 4.47 7.02
C ILE A 38 -13.07 4.27 7.69
N ASN A 39 -14.03 3.67 6.97
CA ASN A 39 -15.38 3.35 7.46
C ASN A 39 -16.17 4.54 8.04
N GLY A 40 -15.79 5.78 7.72
CA GLY A 40 -16.41 6.98 8.28
C GLY A 40 -16.06 7.22 9.76
N ASP A 41 -15.05 6.53 10.28
CA ASP A 41 -14.62 6.62 11.68
C ASP A 41 -13.37 7.51 11.78
N LEU A 42 -13.50 8.65 12.48
CA LEU A 42 -12.42 9.63 12.61
C LEU A 42 -11.23 9.08 13.40
N ASP A 43 -11.47 8.16 14.33
CA ASP A 43 -10.43 7.55 15.18
C ASP A 43 -9.50 6.59 14.41
N LYS A 44 -9.96 6.06 13.27
CA LYS A 44 -9.17 5.22 12.35
C LYS A 44 -8.62 6.00 11.16
N SER A 45 -8.93 7.30 11.09
CA SER A 45 -8.50 8.16 10.00
C SER A 45 -7.06 8.63 10.25
N PHE A 46 -6.24 8.64 9.21
CA PHE A 46 -4.83 9.02 9.33
C PHE A 46 -4.40 9.98 8.21
N SER A 47 -3.40 10.78 8.52
CA SER A 47 -2.70 11.62 7.56
C SER A 47 -1.59 10.83 6.89
N ALA A 48 -1.50 10.91 5.56
CA ALA A 48 -0.51 10.18 4.79
C ALA A 48 0.20 11.08 3.77
N PRO A 49 1.50 10.86 3.52
CA PRO A 49 2.21 11.59 2.48
C PRO A 49 1.65 11.26 1.10
N THR A 50 1.56 12.29 0.26
CA THR A 50 1.10 12.17 -1.12
C THR A 50 2.05 11.31 -1.97
N GLY A 51 1.49 10.41 -2.79
CA GLY A 51 2.22 9.72 -3.86
C GLY A 51 2.55 8.26 -3.58
N ASP A 52 2.38 7.76 -2.35
CA ASP A 52 2.54 6.34 -2.04
C ASP A 52 1.29 5.51 -2.46
N LYS A 53 1.46 4.20 -2.51
CA LYS A 53 0.39 3.24 -2.76
C LYS A 53 -0.49 3.10 -1.52
N LEU A 54 -1.80 3.00 -1.73
CA LEU A 54 -2.75 2.82 -0.64
C LEU A 54 -2.43 1.58 0.22
N LEU A 55 -1.96 0.48 -0.38
CA LEU A 55 -1.53 -0.72 0.36
C LEU A 55 -0.40 -0.42 1.37
N ASN A 56 0.61 0.36 0.97
CA ASN A 56 1.75 0.66 1.83
C ASN A 56 1.33 1.55 3.01
N LEU A 57 0.52 2.57 2.71
CA LEU A 57 -0.01 3.49 3.71
C LEU A 57 -0.84 2.74 4.77
N LEU A 58 -1.71 1.82 4.34
CA LEU A 58 -2.47 0.98 5.26
C LEU A 58 -1.57 0.08 6.10
N SER A 59 -0.58 -0.57 5.49
CA SER A 59 0.37 -1.42 6.21
C SER A 59 1.20 -0.65 7.23
N ASN A 60 1.55 0.62 6.97
CA ASN A 60 2.31 1.47 7.89
C ASN A 60 1.49 1.86 9.11
N GLN A 61 0.16 1.94 8.97
CA GLN A 61 -0.78 2.22 10.05
C GLN A 61 -1.27 0.95 10.77
N GLY A 62 -0.68 -0.21 10.46
CA GLY A 62 -1.05 -1.49 11.09
C GLY A 62 -2.32 -2.14 10.52
N ILE A 63 -2.83 -1.66 9.38
CA ILE A 63 -3.99 -2.22 8.70
C ILE A 63 -3.51 -3.09 7.54
N PHE A 64 -3.62 -4.41 7.68
CA PHE A 64 -3.03 -5.36 6.75
C PHE A 64 -4.06 -5.96 5.80
N VAL A 65 -4.30 -5.30 4.67
CA VAL A 65 -5.14 -5.85 3.60
C VAL A 65 -4.49 -7.10 3.02
N SER A 66 -5.28 -8.14 2.76
CA SER A 66 -4.81 -9.40 2.17
C SER A 66 -4.06 -9.16 0.85
N SER A 67 -2.73 -9.28 0.90
CA SER A 67 -1.86 -9.06 -0.25
C SER A 67 -0.69 -10.02 -0.22
N ALA A 68 -0.74 -11.04 -1.09
CA ALA A 68 0.32 -12.01 -1.24
C ALA A 68 1.47 -11.54 -2.17
N CYS A 69 1.19 -10.60 -3.08
CA CYS A 69 2.10 -10.28 -4.19
C CYS A 69 2.78 -8.90 -4.14
N GLY A 70 2.31 -7.98 -3.29
CA GLY A 70 2.82 -6.60 -3.21
C GLY A 70 2.64 -5.72 -4.47
N GLY A 71 2.21 -6.26 -5.61
CA GLY A 71 2.30 -5.57 -6.91
C GLY A 71 1.14 -5.78 -7.89
N GLY A 72 -0.06 -6.13 -7.42
CA GLY A 72 -1.28 -6.19 -8.26
C GLY A 72 -1.47 -7.43 -9.11
N SER A 73 -0.62 -8.46 -8.99
CA SER A 73 -0.77 -9.71 -9.75
C SER A 73 -1.74 -10.72 -9.13
N CYS A 74 -1.98 -10.65 -7.81
CA CYS A 74 -2.83 -11.62 -7.12
C CYS A 74 -4.32 -11.24 -7.04
N GLY A 75 -4.66 -9.96 -7.25
CA GLY A 75 -6.05 -9.48 -7.15
C GLY A 75 -6.72 -9.63 -5.77
N GLN A 76 -5.96 -9.87 -4.69
CA GLN A 76 -6.50 -10.01 -3.33
C GLN A 76 -6.57 -8.70 -2.56
N CYS A 77 -5.82 -7.67 -2.98
CA CYS A 77 -5.73 -6.37 -2.32
C CYS A 77 -7.00 -5.50 -2.52
N ARG A 78 -8.20 -6.10 -2.46
CA ARG A 78 -9.50 -5.49 -2.78
C ARG A 78 -9.95 -4.54 -1.68
N VAL A 79 -10.28 -3.31 -2.06
CA VAL A 79 -10.79 -2.28 -1.16
C VAL A 79 -11.90 -1.51 -1.87
N VAL A 80 -12.88 -1.02 -1.10
CA VAL A 80 -13.93 -0.16 -1.64
C VAL A 80 -13.54 1.28 -1.38
N ILE A 81 -13.50 2.10 -2.43
CA ILE A 81 -13.16 3.52 -2.33
C ILE A 81 -14.40 4.35 -2.64
N ARG A 82 -14.97 5.01 -1.63
CA ARG A 82 -16.20 5.82 -1.76
C ARG A 82 -15.92 7.17 -2.40
N GLU A 83 -14.83 7.80 -1.99
CA GLU A 83 -14.38 9.09 -2.50
C GLU A 83 -12.88 9.06 -2.70
N GLY A 84 -12.40 9.72 -3.76
CA GLY A 84 -10.98 9.72 -4.12
C GLY A 84 -10.58 8.52 -4.98
N GLY A 85 -9.27 8.28 -5.11
CA GLY A 85 -8.73 7.07 -5.76
C GLY A 85 -8.73 7.02 -7.29
N GLY A 86 -9.34 7.98 -7.98
CA GLY A 86 -9.31 8.10 -9.44
C GLY A 86 -9.96 6.94 -10.21
N ASP A 87 -9.77 6.93 -11.53
CA ASP A 87 -10.41 5.95 -12.45
C ASP A 87 -9.80 4.56 -12.39
N ILE A 88 -10.59 3.54 -12.72
CA ILE A 88 -10.13 2.15 -12.76
C ILE A 88 -9.04 1.92 -13.80
N LEU A 89 -7.88 1.40 -13.39
CA LEU A 89 -6.79 1.12 -14.31
C LEU A 89 -7.09 -0.19 -15.10
N PRO A 90 -6.60 -0.31 -16.34
CA PRO A 90 -6.72 -1.55 -17.11
C PRO A 90 -6.15 -2.79 -16.41
N THR A 91 -5.12 -2.60 -15.58
CA THR A 91 -4.49 -3.65 -14.76
C THR A 91 -5.41 -4.20 -13.68
N GLU A 92 -6.45 -3.47 -13.28
CA GLU A 92 -7.41 -3.90 -12.29
C GLU A 92 -8.60 -4.61 -12.94
N LEU A 93 -8.93 -4.28 -14.20
CA LEU A 93 -10.03 -4.89 -14.95
C LEU A 93 -9.84 -6.39 -15.21
N SER A 94 -8.61 -6.91 -15.15
CA SER A 94 -8.33 -8.35 -15.22
C SER A 94 -8.81 -9.11 -13.97
N HIS A 95 -8.90 -8.43 -12.82
CA HIS A 95 -9.24 -9.04 -11.54
C HIS A 95 -10.60 -8.57 -11.00
N ILE A 96 -11.06 -7.39 -11.40
CA ILE A 96 -12.30 -6.76 -10.93
C ILE A 96 -13.38 -6.90 -12.00
N ASN A 97 -14.52 -7.48 -11.63
CA ASN A 97 -15.65 -7.61 -12.55
C ASN A 97 -16.47 -6.30 -12.64
N LYS A 98 -17.35 -6.21 -13.64
CA LYS A 98 -18.20 -5.01 -13.85
C LYS A 98 -19.10 -4.67 -12.66
N ARG A 99 -19.52 -5.66 -11.86
CA ARG A 99 -20.37 -5.43 -10.68
C ARG A 99 -19.56 -4.82 -9.54
N GLU A 100 -18.35 -5.32 -9.32
CA GLU A 100 -17.41 -4.82 -8.33
C GLU A 100 -16.91 -3.41 -8.69
N ALA A 101 -16.61 -3.16 -9.97
CA ALA A 101 -16.26 -1.82 -10.43
C ALA A 101 -17.40 -0.82 -10.20
N LYS A 102 -18.67 -1.21 -10.39
CA LYS A 102 -19.84 -0.40 -10.03
C LYS A 102 -20.01 -0.17 -8.52
N ALA A 103 -19.50 -1.09 -7.71
CA ALA A 103 -19.45 -0.96 -6.25
C ALA A 103 -18.20 -0.21 -5.76
N TRP A 104 -17.46 0.45 -6.67
CA TRP A 104 -16.23 1.18 -6.37
C TRP A 104 -15.11 0.33 -5.75
N CYS A 105 -15.08 -0.97 -6.08
CA CYS A 105 -14.00 -1.85 -5.70
C CYS A 105 -12.75 -1.55 -6.54
N ARG A 106 -11.60 -1.47 -5.88
CA ARG A 106 -10.29 -1.13 -6.43
C ARG A 106 -9.22 -2.03 -5.82
N LEU A 107 -8.06 -2.12 -6.45
CA LEU A 107 -6.89 -2.79 -5.89
C LEU A 107 -6.02 -1.76 -5.14
N ALA A 108 -5.96 -1.86 -3.81
CA ALA A 108 -5.18 -0.96 -2.95
C ALA A 108 -3.69 -0.88 -3.36
N CYS A 109 -3.16 -1.95 -3.93
CA CYS A 109 -1.79 -2.02 -4.40
C CYS A 109 -1.54 -1.24 -5.71
N GLN A 110 -2.59 -0.91 -6.48
CA GLN A 110 -2.49 -0.12 -7.70
C GLN A 110 -2.90 1.34 -7.53
N VAL A 111 -3.74 1.65 -6.54
CA VAL A 111 -4.22 3.00 -6.26
C VAL A 111 -3.10 3.87 -5.66
N ASN A 112 -2.78 4.98 -6.34
CA ASN A 112 -1.91 6.03 -5.81
C ASN A 112 -2.73 7.05 -5.03
N VAL A 113 -2.31 7.36 -3.82
CA VAL A 113 -2.95 8.36 -2.97
C VAL A 113 -2.47 9.76 -3.37
N LYS A 114 -3.32 10.50 -4.09
CA LYS A 114 -3.03 11.86 -4.60
C LYS A 114 -3.95 12.95 -4.07
N GLN A 115 -5.08 12.55 -3.49
CA GLN A 115 -6.10 13.43 -2.92
C GLN A 115 -6.79 12.67 -1.77
N ASN A 116 -7.55 13.38 -0.93
CA ASN A 116 -8.28 12.78 0.19
C ASN A 116 -9.10 11.58 -0.27
N LEU A 117 -9.04 10.50 0.52
CA LEU A 117 -9.73 9.26 0.22
C LEU A 117 -10.66 8.88 1.36
N LYS A 118 -11.81 8.33 0.98
CA LYS A 118 -12.69 7.60 1.89
C LYS A 118 -12.75 6.15 1.45
N ILE A 119 -12.34 5.25 2.32
CA ILE A 119 -12.28 3.83 2.04
C ILE A 119 -13.15 3.04 3.02
N GLU A 120 -13.66 1.91 2.56
CA GLU A 120 -14.37 0.94 3.38
C GLU A 120 -13.59 -0.37 3.46
N LEU A 121 -13.38 -0.84 4.68
CA LEU A 121 -12.63 -2.04 5.01
C LEU A 121 -13.37 -2.85 6.07
N PRO A 122 -13.42 -4.20 5.96
CA PRO A 122 -13.90 -5.04 7.05
C PRO A 122 -13.10 -4.83 8.33
N GLU A 123 -13.77 -4.71 9.48
CA GLU A 123 -13.12 -4.44 10.77
C GLU A 123 -12.10 -5.52 11.18
N GLU A 124 -12.30 -6.75 10.71
CA GLU A 124 -11.44 -7.91 10.93
C GLU A 124 -9.98 -7.67 10.49
N ILE A 125 -9.77 -6.80 9.50
CA ILE A 125 -8.46 -6.51 8.90
C ILE A 125 -7.64 -5.53 9.77
N SER A 126 -8.30 -4.78 10.66
CA SER A 126 -7.66 -3.79 11.53
C SER A 126 -6.92 -4.39 12.73
N GLY A 127 -6.98 -5.72 12.93
CA GLY A 127 -6.46 -6.40 14.11
C GLY A 127 -5.31 -7.39 13.87
N VAL A 128 -4.73 -7.42 12.67
CA VAL A 128 -3.69 -8.40 12.33
C VAL A 128 -2.38 -8.04 13.05
N LYS A 129 -1.95 -8.90 13.97
CA LYS A 129 -0.66 -8.78 14.67
C LYS A 129 0.41 -9.62 13.99
N LYS A 130 1.67 -9.23 14.17
CA LYS A 130 2.84 -10.03 13.77
C LYS A 130 3.37 -10.76 14.99
N TRP A 131 3.54 -12.08 14.86
CA TRP A 131 4.10 -12.92 15.89
C TRP A 131 5.42 -13.53 15.43
N ALA A 132 6.42 -13.50 16.30
CA ALA A 132 7.64 -14.28 16.14
C ALA A 132 7.40 -15.66 16.78
N CYS A 133 7.19 -16.67 15.95
CA CYS A 133 6.93 -18.03 16.38
C CYS A 133 8.19 -18.91 16.26
N GLU A 134 8.35 -19.85 17.18
CA GLU A 134 9.43 -20.85 17.14
C GLU A 134 8.94 -22.13 16.43
N VAL A 135 9.78 -22.75 15.60
CA VAL A 135 9.43 -24.01 14.94
C VAL A 135 9.60 -25.17 15.94
N ILE A 136 8.49 -25.83 16.29
CA ILE A 136 8.50 -27.01 17.19
C ILE A 136 8.84 -28.26 16.38
N SER A 137 8.15 -28.46 15.25
CA SER A 137 8.40 -29.61 14.36
C SER A 137 8.07 -29.29 12.91
N ASN A 138 8.64 -30.08 12.00
CA ASN A 138 8.45 -29.95 10.55
C ASN A 138 8.50 -31.34 9.91
N ASP A 139 7.48 -32.15 10.20
CA ASP A 139 7.45 -33.58 9.89
C ASP A 139 6.87 -33.83 8.49
N ASN A 140 7.47 -34.75 7.73
CA ASN A 140 6.90 -35.15 6.43
C ASN A 140 5.68 -36.06 6.67
N LYS A 141 4.50 -35.64 6.20
CA LYS A 141 3.28 -36.47 6.18
C LYS A 141 3.08 -37.20 4.85
N ALA A 142 3.68 -36.68 3.78
CA ALA A 142 3.75 -37.31 2.46
C ALA A 142 5.05 -36.90 1.76
N THR A 143 5.26 -37.39 0.53
CA THR A 143 6.46 -37.09 -0.28
C THR A 143 6.72 -35.59 -0.45
N PHE A 144 5.66 -34.78 -0.56
CA PHE A 144 5.73 -33.33 -0.78
C PHE A 144 4.91 -32.49 0.21
N ILE A 145 4.41 -33.08 1.30
CA ILE A 145 3.59 -32.38 2.30
C ILE A 145 4.28 -32.46 3.66
N LYS A 146 4.51 -31.30 4.28
CA LYS A 146 5.05 -31.18 5.63
C LYS A 146 4.03 -30.60 6.59
N GLU A 147 4.01 -31.13 7.81
CA GLU A 147 3.29 -30.57 8.94
C GLU A 147 4.24 -29.68 9.74
N LEU A 148 4.08 -28.37 9.58
CA LEU A 148 4.84 -27.35 10.31
C LEU A 148 4.09 -26.97 11.59
N LYS A 149 4.66 -27.27 12.76
CA LYS A 149 4.13 -26.87 14.06
C LYS A 149 4.91 -25.69 14.59
N LEU A 150 4.20 -24.59 14.87
CA LEU A 150 4.77 -23.34 15.36
C LEU A 150 4.31 -23.09 16.80
N LYS A 151 5.25 -22.69 17.65
CA LYS A 151 4.98 -22.22 19.01
C LYS A 151 4.71 -20.74 18.97
N ILE A 152 3.51 -20.34 19.38
CA ILE A 152 3.16 -18.94 19.60
C ILE A 152 3.83 -18.48 20.92
N PRO A 153 4.34 -17.24 21.00
CA PRO A 153 4.88 -16.69 22.24
C PRO A 153 3.89 -16.79 23.42
N ALA A 154 4.41 -16.98 24.63
CA ALA A 154 3.60 -17.28 25.80
C ALA A 154 2.66 -16.12 26.15
N GLY A 155 1.35 -16.40 26.22
CA GLY A 155 0.31 -15.45 26.63
C GLY A 155 -0.51 -14.83 25.50
N GLU A 156 -0.27 -15.22 24.25
CA GLU A 156 -1.06 -14.76 23.10
C GLU A 156 -1.77 -15.91 22.40
N ASP A 157 -3.10 -15.80 22.27
CA ASP A 157 -3.89 -16.67 21.40
C ASP A 157 -4.12 -15.99 20.06
N VAL A 158 -4.09 -16.75 18.97
CA VAL A 158 -4.42 -16.23 17.65
C VAL A 158 -5.93 -16.35 17.47
N PRO A 159 -6.70 -15.24 17.45
CA PRO A 159 -8.12 -15.29 17.17
C PRO A 159 -8.32 -15.55 15.67
N PHE A 160 -8.33 -16.83 15.27
CA PHE A 160 -8.58 -17.22 13.89
C PHE A 160 -9.96 -17.87 13.74
N ARG A 161 -10.56 -17.69 12.57
CA ARG A 161 -11.74 -18.44 12.13
C ARG A 161 -11.29 -19.58 11.24
N ALA A 162 -11.91 -20.75 11.38
CA ALA A 162 -11.64 -21.89 10.51
C ALA A 162 -11.83 -21.50 9.03
N GLY A 163 -10.84 -21.82 8.18
CA GLY A 163 -10.78 -21.39 6.78
C GLY A 163 -9.92 -20.14 6.52
N GLY A 164 -9.41 -19.49 7.58
CA GLY A 164 -8.41 -18.42 7.46
C GLY A 164 -7.03 -18.94 7.05
N PHE A 165 -6.14 -18.02 6.69
CA PHE A 165 -4.75 -18.28 6.38
C PHE A 165 -3.83 -17.30 7.12
N ILE A 166 -2.57 -17.68 7.28
CA ILE A 166 -1.51 -16.81 7.82
C ILE A 166 -0.50 -16.50 6.72
N GLN A 167 0.11 -15.31 6.79
CA GLN A 167 1.22 -14.94 5.93
C GLN A 167 2.53 -15.09 6.72
N MET A 168 3.37 -16.04 6.31
CA MET A 168 4.68 -16.26 6.93
C MET A 168 5.72 -15.39 6.23
N LEU A 169 6.39 -14.54 7.00
CA LEU A 169 7.58 -13.82 6.54
C LEU A 169 8.81 -14.68 6.84
N LEU A 170 9.51 -15.13 5.80
CA LEU A 170 10.74 -15.89 5.93
C LEU A 170 11.92 -14.93 5.85
N THR A 171 12.63 -14.75 6.97
CA THR A 171 13.90 -14.02 6.97
C THR A 171 15.01 -14.97 6.54
N LEU A 172 15.76 -14.61 5.49
CA LEU A 172 16.95 -15.37 5.10
C LEU A 172 18.01 -15.23 6.20
N SER A 173 18.54 -16.36 6.65
CA SER A 173 19.63 -16.43 7.63
C SER A 173 20.87 -15.69 7.07
N GLY A 174 21.05 -14.43 7.47
CA GLY A 174 22.15 -13.57 7.02
C GLY A 174 21.88 -12.07 7.11
N ASN A 175 20.62 -11.64 7.20
CA ASN A 175 20.24 -10.25 7.46
C ASN A 175 19.27 -10.21 8.65
N ASN A 176 19.82 -10.12 9.85
CA ASN A 176 19.08 -9.66 11.02
C ASN A 176 19.21 -8.12 11.04
N PRO A 177 18.14 -7.33 11.24
CA PRO A 177 18.28 -5.93 11.60
C PRO A 177 18.98 -5.76 12.95
#